data_AF-A0A1H3ABF7-F1
#
_entry.id   AF-A0A1H3ABF7-F1
#
_cell.length_a   1.000
_cell.length_b   1.000
_cell.length_c   1.000
_cell.angle_alpha   90.00
_cell.angle_beta   90.00
_cell.angle_gamma   90.00
#
_symmetry.space_group_name_H-M   'P 1'
#
loop_
_entity.id
_entity.type
_entity.pdbx_description
1 polymer ?
#
loop_
_entity_poly.entity_id
_entity_poly.type
_entity_poly.pdbx_seq_one_letter_code
_entity_poly.pdbx_strand_id
1 'polypeptide(L)'
;MLLIDYFVNLIDYFILSSTQIYHTMNTIEIKENFISKKFICLLFGHKIITTRTITSHIKEYKCTHCDLELTDDVKGHTTFLTAERKEINQALKDFLQKKTHAA
;
A
#
# COMPACT_ATOMS: atom_id res chain seq x y z
N MET A 1 -14.76 -49.00 4.01
CA MET A 1 -15.48 -47.72 3.98
C MET A 1 -15.12 -46.89 5.20
N LEU A 2 -15.55 -47.27 6.41
CA LEU A 2 -15.31 -46.52 7.66
C LEU A 2 -13.84 -46.14 7.98
N LEU A 3 -12.87 -47.01 7.70
CA LEU A 3 -11.45 -46.71 7.94
C LEU A 3 -10.86 -45.69 6.97
N ILE A 4 -11.35 -45.67 5.72
CA ILE A 4 -10.91 -44.71 4.70
C ILE A 4 -11.48 -43.33 5.05
N ASP A 5 -12.76 -43.28 5.44
CA ASP A 5 -13.43 -42.05 5.87
C ASP A 5 -12.76 -41.44 7.12
N TYR A 6 -12.32 -42.27 8.08
CA TYR A 6 -11.55 -41.81 9.23
C TYR A 6 -10.20 -41.20 8.83
N PHE A 7 -9.51 -41.83 7.87
CA PHE A 7 -8.19 -41.38 7.43
C PHE A 7 -8.25 -40.07 6.66
N VAL A 8 -9.25 -39.89 5.78
CA VAL A 8 -9.48 -38.65 5.04
C VAL A 8 -9.78 -37.49 6.00
N ASN A 9 -10.66 -37.70 6.98
CA ASN A 9 -10.97 -36.69 8.00
C ASN A 9 -9.75 -36.30 8.86
N LEU A 10 -8.87 -37.26 9.16
CA LEU A 10 -7.64 -37.00 9.92
C LEU A 10 -6.65 -36.15 9.11
N ILE A 11 -6.53 -36.42 7.81
CA ILE A 11 -5.72 -35.60 6.89
C ILE A 11 -6.31 -34.20 6.77
N ASP A 12 -7.62 -34.07 6.58
CA ASP A 12 -8.30 -32.78 6.47
C ASP A 12 -8.14 -31.93 7.74
N TYR A 13 -8.21 -32.55 8.92
CA TYR A 13 -7.94 -31.88 10.19
C TYR A 13 -6.50 -31.35 10.27
N PHE A 14 -5.53 -32.16 9.85
CA PHE A 14 -4.12 -31.77 9.84
C PHE A 14 -3.85 -30.62 8.85
N ILE A 15 -4.42 -30.67 7.63
CA ILE A 15 -4.32 -29.62 6.62
C ILE A 15 -5.00 -28.32 7.10
N LEU A 16 -6.18 -28.40 7.72
CA LEU A 16 -6.87 -27.21 8.25
C LEU A 16 -6.11 -26.57 9.41
N SER A 17 -5.53 -27.38 10.32
CA SER A 17 -4.75 -26.86 11.45
C SER A 17 -3.48 -26.14 10.99
N SER A 18 -2.76 -26.71 10.02
CA SER A 18 -1.53 -26.12 9.45
C SER A 18 -1.79 -24.84 8.65
N THR A 19 -2.88 -24.78 7.88
CA THR A 19 -3.27 -23.57 7.13
C THR A 19 -3.68 -22.43 8.08
N GLN A 20 -4.39 -22.73 9.17
CA GLN A 20 -4.75 -21.73 10.17
C GLN A 20 -3.52 -21.17 10.89
N ILE A 21 -2.53 -22.02 11.24
CA ILE A 21 -1.24 -21.58 11.81
C ILE A 21 -0.47 -20.68 10.85
N TYR A 22 -0.38 -21.06 9.56
CA TYR A 22 0.28 -20.24 8.53
C TYR A 22 -0.36 -18.87 8.39
N HIS A 23 -1.70 -18.81 8.36
CA HIS A 23 -2.43 -17.54 8.29
C HIS A 23 -2.19 -16.67 9.52
N THR A 24 -2.16 -17.26 10.72
CA THR A 24 -1.84 -16.56 11.98
C THR A 24 -0.40 -16.02 11.98
N MET A 25 0.59 -16.79 11.50
CA MET A 25 1.98 -16.32 11.42
C MET A 25 2.15 -15.15 10.46
N ASN A 26 1.58 -15.24 9.25
CA ASN A 26 1.62 -14.18 8.25
C ASN A 26 0.98 -12.87 8.76
N THR A 27 -0.17 -12.97 9.45
CA THR A 27 -0.86 -11.79 10.00
C THR A 27 -0.10 -11.12 11.16
N ILE A 28 0.60 -11.90 11.99
CA ILE A 28 1.45 -11.37 13.07
C ILE A 28 2.65 -10.62 12.49
N GLU A 29 3.37 -11.21 11.53
CA GLU A 29 4.53 -10.59 10.88
C GLU A 29 4.15 -9.27 10.17
N ILE A 30 3.01 -9.26 9.46
CA ILE A 30 2.48 -8.05 8.80
C ILE A 30 2.19 -6.94 9.83
N LYS A 31 1.61 -7.29 10.99
CA LYS A 31 1.24 -6.32 12.03
C LYS A 31 2.48 -5.72 12.72
N GLU A 32 3.48 -6.53 13.04
CA GLU A 32 4.74 -6.05 13.64
C GLU A 32 5.49 -5.09 12.73
N ASN A 33 5.57 -5.40 11.43
CA ASN A 33 6.20 -4.54 10.43
C ASN A 33 5.50 -3.19 10.26
N PHE A 34 4.17 -3.13 10.38
CA PHE A 34 3.44 -1.87 10.31
C PHE A 34 3.63 -1.00 11.56
N ILE A 35 3.67 -1.63 12.73
CA ILE A 35 3.90 -0.96 14.00
C ILE A 35 5.30 -0.34 14.03
N SER A 36 6.34 -1.11 13.68
CA SER A 36 7.74 -0.64 13.68
C SER A 36 7.95 0.57 12.75
N LYS A 37 7.38 0.52 11.54
CA LYS A 37 7.38 1.62 10.56
C LYS A 37 6.80 2.93 11.10
N LYS A 38 5.68 2.85 11.82
CA LYS A 38 5.05 4.04 12.45
C LYS A 38 5.90 4.60 13.58
N PHE A 39 6.50 3.73 14.40
CA PHE A 39 7.38 4.16 15.49
C PHE A 39 8.62 4.90 14.98
N ILE A 40 9.23 4.44 13.88
CA ILE A 40 10.37 5.13 13.26
C ILE A 40 9.98 6.57 12.87
N CYS A 41 8.83 6.75 12.21
CA CYS A 41 8.34 8.09 11.85
C CYS A 41 8.02 8.96 13.07
N LEU A 42 7.52 8.37 14.16
CA LEU A 42 7.21 9.11 15.40
C LEU A 42 8.49 9.64 16.07
N LEU A 43 9.57 8.87 16.05
CA LEU A 43 10.83 9.23 16.70
C LEU A 43 11.73 10.12 15.82
N PHE A 44 11.80 9.85 14.52
CA PHE A 44 12.75 10.50 13.60
C PHE A 44 12.09 11.44 12.58
N GLY A 45 10.76 11.52 12.59
CA GLY A 45 9.99 12.28 11.60
C GLY A 45 9.81 11.54 10.27
N HIS A 46 8.99 12.12 9.40
CA HIS A 46 8.72 11.55 8.08
C HIS A 46 9.83 11.90 7.09
N LYS A 47 10.49 10.88 6.54
CA LYS A 47 11.38 11.02 5.39
C LYS A 47 10.57 10.95 4.09
N ILE A 48 10.18 12.12 3.58
CA ILE A 48 9.36 12.29 2.38
C ILE A 48 10.23 12.29 1.12
N ILE A 49 9.84 11.52 0.12
CA ILE A 49 10.46 11.50 -1.22
C ILE A 49 9.39 11.76 -2.29
N THR A 50 9.79 12.39 -3.39
CA THR A 50 8.93 12.53 -4.57
C THR A 50 8.80 11.18 -5.27
N THR A 51 7.58 10.69 -5.44
CA THR A 51 7.29 9.43 -6.13
C THR A 51 6.87 9.64 -7.57
N ARG A 52 6.15 10.74 -7.86
CA ARG A 52 5.65 11.03 -9.19
C ARG A 52 5.55 12.53 -9.43
N THR A 53 6.01 12.97 -10.59
CA THR A 53 5.78 14.33 -11.08
C THR A 53 4.58 14.31 -12.03
N ILE A 54 3.50 15.00 -11.67
CA ILE A 54 2.28 15.12 -12.50
C ILE A 54 2.47 16.26 -13.49
N THR A 55 2.85 17.43 -12.97
CA THR A 55 3.21 18.63 -13.74
C THR A 55 4.45 19.28 -13.12
N SER A 56 4.91 20.42 -13.67
CA SER A 56 5.96 21.22 -13.03
C SER A 56 5.58 21.69 -11.61
N HIS A 57 4.29 21.85 -11.33
CA HIS A 57 3.76 22.40 -10.08
C HIS A 57 3.07 21.37 -9.18
N ILE A 58 2.69 20.21 -9.73
CA ILE A 58 1.99 19.16 -9.00
C ILE A 58 2.85 17.91 -8.94
N LYS A 59 3.22 17.50 -7.73
CA LYS A 59 3.98 16.28 -7.46
C LYS A 59 3.28 15.45 -6.39
N GLU A 60 3.52 14.15 -6.45
CA GLU A 60 3.14 13.16 -5.44
C GLU A 60 4.38 12.74 -4.66
N TYR A 61 4.17 12.49 -3.37
CA TYR A 61 5.21 12.15 -2.44
C TYR A 61 4.82 10.97 -1.56
N LYS A 62 5.82 10.27 -1.04
CA LYS A 62 5.63 9.18 -0.09
C LYS A 62 6.68 9.20 1.00
N CYS A 63 6.31 8.80 2.21
CA CYS A 63 7.27 8.50 3.26
C CYS A 63 8.01 7.19 2.98
N THR A 64 9.33 7.17 3.13
CA THR A 64 10.13 5.94 2.93
C THR A 64 9.95 4.91 4.04
N HIS A 65 9.41 5.31 5.18
CA HIS A 65 9.27 4.47 6.37
C HIS A 65 7.82 4.01 6.59
N CYS A 66 6.82 4.86 6.35
CA CYS A 66 5.41 4.52 6.50
C CYS A 66 4.61 4.76 5.20
N ASP A 67 3.35 4.38 5.20
CA ASP A 67 2.46 4.52 4.04
C ASP A 67 1.82 5.91 3.89
N LEU A 68 2.44 6.96 4.47
CA LEU A 68 1.99 8.34 4.28
C LEU A 68 2.26 8.78 2.83
N GLU A 69 1.19 9.10 2.11
CA GLU A 69 1.23 9.65 0.75
C GLU A 69 0.69 11.09 0.73
N LEU A 70 1.40 11.98 0.04
CA LEU A 70 1.09 13.41 -0.06
C LEU A 70 1.10 13.86 -1.52
N THR A 71 0.48 15.01 -1.81
CA THR A 71 0.51 15.67 -3.11
C THR A 71 0.51 17.18 -2.95
N ASP A 72 1.05 17.90 -3.92
CA ASP A 72 0.82 19.34 -4.02
C ASP A 72 -0.61 19.61 -4.49
N ASP A 73 -1.23 20.66 -3.97
CA ASP A 73 -2.47 21.22 -4.48
C ASP A 73 -2.21 22.31 -5.53
N VAL A 74 -3.28 22.85 -6.11
CA VAL A 74 -3.20 23.90 -7.14
C VAL A 74 -2.61 25.23 -6.65
N LYS A 75 -2.51 25.42 -5.33
CA LYS A 75 -1.89 26.60 -4.71
C LYS A 75 -0.43 26.34 -4.34
N GLY A 76 0.08 25.12 -4.55
CA GLY A 76 1.43 24.70 -4.19
C GLY A 76 1.58 24.26 -2.73
N HIS A 77 0.48 23.99 -2.03
CA HIS A 77 0.49 23.48 -0.67
C HIS A 77 0.52 21.95 -0.68
N THR A 78 1.25 21.34 0.25
CA THR A 78 1.24 19.89 0.41
C THR A 78 0.02 19.42 1.21
N THR A 79 -0.64 18.38 0.72
CA THR A 79 -1.82 17.78 1.35
C THR A 79 -1.83 16.26 1.15
N PHE A 80 -2.76 15.54 1.78
CA PHE A 80 -2.82 14.07 1.66
C PHE A 80 -3.18 13.64 0.25
N LEU A 81 -2.47 12.62 -0.27
CA LEU A 81 -2.83 11.98 -1.53
C LEU A 81 -3.94 10.96 -1.29
N THR A 82 -5.18 11.43 -1.34
CA THR A 82 -6.38 10.58 -1.29
C THR A 82 -6.56 9.81 -2.60
N ALA A 83 -7.39 8.76 -2.60
CA ALA A 83 -7.74 8.02 -3.82
C ALA A 83 -8.32 8.95 -4.90
N GLU A 84 -9.23 9.84 -4.53
CA GLU A 84 -9.80 10.86 -5.41
C GLU A 84 -8.72 11.77 -6.02
N ARG A 85 -7.78 12.28 -5.20
CA ARG A 85 -6.69 13.11 -5.70
C ARG A 85 -5.76 12.35 -6.64
N LYS A 86 -5.54 11.06 -6.40
CA LYS A 86 -4.76 10.19 -7.27
C LYS A 86 -5.41 10.00 -8.63
N GLU A 87 -6.73 9.83 -8.66
CA GLU A 87 -7.52 9.77 -9.90
C GLU A 87 -7.46 11.08 -10.68
N ILE A 88 -7.65 12.22 -9.99
CA ILE A 88 -7.56 13.56 -10.60
C ILE A 88 -6.15 13.79 -11.19
N ASN A 89 -5.10 13.49 -10.42
CA ASN A 89 -3.71 13.63 -10.86
C ASN A 89 -3.40 12.73 -12.06
N GLN A 90 -3.91 11.51 -12.07
CA GLN A 90 -3.78 10.59 -13.19
C GLN A 90 -4.44 11.14 -14.45
N ALA A 91 -5.71 11.56 -14.35
CA ALA A 91 -6.45 12.15 -15.47
C ALA A 91 -5.77 13.41 -16.03
N LEU A 92 -5.25 14.27 -15.15
CA LEU A 92 -4.49 15.46 -15.55
C LEU A 92 -3.23 15.10 -16.33
N LYS A 93 -2.45 14.11 -15.85
CA LYS A 93 -1.24 13.67 -16.55
C LYS A 93 -1.58 13.12 -17.93
N ASP A 94 -2.61 12.30 -18.04
CA ASP A 94 -3.02 11.67 -19.30
C ASP A 94 -3.49 12.73 -20.31
N PHE A 95 -4.23 13.74 -19.85
CA PHE A 95 -4.62 14.88 -20.68
C PHE A 95 -3.42 15.66 -21.21
N LEU A 96 -2.45 15.97 -20.35
CA LEU A 96 -1.25 16.69 -20.75
C LEU A 96 -0.38 15.89 -21.73
N GLN A 97 -0.22 14.59 -21.49
CA GLN A 97 0.49 13.69 -22.40
C GLN A 97 -0.15 13.68 -23.79
N LYS A 98 -1.48 13.54 -23.87
CA LYS A 98 -2.21 13.62 -25.14
C LYS A 98 -1.97 14.95 -25.86
N LYS A 99 -1.97 16.07 -25.12
CA LYS A 99 -1.69 17.39 -25.69
C LYS A 99 -0.27 17.51 -26.23
N THR A 100 0.73 16.99 -25.52
CA THR A 100 2.13 17.02 -25.97
C THR A 100 2.39 16.11 -27.17
N HIS A 101 1.63 15.04 -27.35
CA HIS A 101 1.74 14.14 -28.50
C HIS A 101 0.92 14.58 -29.72
N ALA A 102 0.02 15.55 -29.55
CA ALA A 102 -0.79 16.13 -30.63
C ALA A 102 -0.17 17.41 -31.22
N ALA A 103 0.94 17.89 -30.67
CA ALA A 103 1.72 19.03 -31.14
C ALA A 103 2.97 18.55 -31.88
#